data_AF-A0ABD0QDD6-F1
#
_entry.id   AF-A0ABD0QDD6-F1
#
_cell.length_a   1.000
_cell.length_b   1.000
_cell.length_c   1.000
_cell.angle_alpha   90.00
_cell.angle_beta   90.00
_cell.angle_gamma   90.00
#
_symmetry.space_group_name_H-M   'P 1'
#
loop_
_entity.id
_entity.type
_entity.pdbx_description
1 polymer ?
#
loop_
_entity_poly.entity_id
_entity_poly.type
_entity_poly.pdbx_seq_one_letter_code
_entity_poly.pdbx_strand_id
1 'polypeptide(L)' 'DFDQADRYAELAMSADRYNPAALVNKGNTVFVKEDHEKAAEFYKEALRNDSSCTEALYNL' A
#
# COMPACT_ATOMS: atom_id res chain seq x y z
N ASP A 1 6.44 -13.43 -6.52
CA ASP A 1 6.26 -13.60 -5.07
C ASP A 1 5.63 -12.39 -4.42
N PHE A 2 4.32 -12.46 -4.20
CA PHE A 2 3.61 -11.45 -3.42
C PHE A 2 4.04 -11.46 -1.95
N ASP A 3 4.54 -12.59 -1.44
CA ASP A 3 5.13 -12.69 -0.09
C ASP A 3 6.44 -11.91 0.07
N GLN A 4 7.21 -11.74 -1.01
CA GLN A 4 8.37 -10.85 -0.96
C GLN A 4 7.94 -9.39 -0.95
N ALA A 5 6.99 -9.01 -1.81
CA ALA A 5 6.43 -7.66 -1.84
C ALA A 5 5.81 -7.28 -0.48
N ASP A 6 5.16 -8.23 0.19
CA ASP A 6 4.55 -8.01 1.50
C ASP A 6 5.61 -7.72 2.58
N ARG A 7 6.73 -8.46 2.55
CA ARG A 7 7.88 -8.24 3.44
C ARG A 7 8.60 -6.92 3.16
N TYR A 8 8.76 -6.56 1.89
CA TYR A 8 9.36 -5.27 1.52
C TYR A 8 8.47 -4.09 1.92
N ALA A 9 7.15 -4.22 1.75
CA ALA A 9 6.19 -3.22 2.22
C ALA A 9 6.25 -3.07 3.74
N GLU A 10 6.31 -4.18 4.50
CA GLU A 10 6.46 -4.13 5.96
C GLU A 10 7.79 -3.51 6.42
N LEU A 11 8.89 -3.83 5.74
CA LEU A 11 10.19 -3.22 6.02
C LEU A 11 10.16 -1.72 5.75
N ALA A 12 9.54 -1.31 4.64
CA ALA A 12 9.39 0.10 4.28
C ALA A 12 8.47 0.84 5.26
N MET A 13 7.37 0.24 5.70
CA MET A 13 6.50 0.79 6.75
C MET A 13 7.19 0.82 8.14
N SER A 14 8.11 -0.11 8.41
CA SER A 14 8.91 -0.10 9.64
C SER A 14 9.97 1.00 9.62
N ALA A 15 10.55 1.30 8.46
CA ALA A 15 11.53 2.36 8.29
C ALA A 15 10.86 3.74 8.26
N ASP A 16 9.72 3.85 7.57
CA ASP A 16 8.88 5.03 7.49
C ASP A 16 7.40 4.62 7.44
N ARG A 17 6.74 4.73 8.60
CA ARG A 17 5.35 4.34 8.80
C ARG A 17 4.37 5.11 7.90
N TYR A 18 4.72 6.30 7.45
CA TYR A 18 3.84 7.17 6.68
C TYR A 18 4.21 7.21 5.19
N ASN A 19 5.17 6.38 4.76
CA ASN A 19 5.58 6.33 3.37
C ASN A 19 4.41 5.85 2.48
N PRO A 20 3.87 6.70 1.59
CA PRO A 20 2.76 6.35 0.73
C PRO A 20 3.10 5.19 -0.21
N ALA A 21 4.35 5.09 -0.69
CA ALA A 21 4.78 3.98 -1.55
C ALA A 21 4.78 2.62 -0.81
N ALA A 22 5.06 2.62 0.49
CA ALA A 22 5.00 1.41 1.31
C ALA A 22 3.55 0.94 1.51
N LEU A 23 2.65 1.88 1.78
CA LEU A 23 1.21 1.63 1.93
C LEU A 23 0.59 1.16 0.60
N VAL A 24 0.95 1.76 -0.53
CA VAL A 24 0.51 1.32 -1.86
C VAL A 24 1.02 -0.09 -2.16
N ASN A 25 2.28 -0.40 -1.87
CA ASN A 25 2.79 -1.76 -2.07
C ASN A 25 2.06 -2.80 -1.19
N LYS A 26 1.70 -2.44 0.05
CA LYS A 26 0.88 -3.29 0.91
C LYS A 26 -0.54 -3.45 0.35
N GLY A 27 -1.13 -2.37 -0.17
CA GLY A 27 -2.41 -2.42 -0.87
C GLY A 27 -2.37 -3.37 -2.07
N ASN A 28 -1.31 -3.30 -2.88
CA ASN A 28 -1.12 -4.17 -4.05
C ASN A 28 -0.98 -5.65 -3.65
N THR A 29 -0.25 -5.97 -2.57
CA THR A 29 -0.11 -7.36 -2.12
C THR A 29 -1.44 -7.95 -1.66
N VAL A 30 -2.27 -7.13 -1.01
CA VAL A 30 -3.58 -7.50 -0.50
C VAL A 30 -4.60 -7.57 -1.63
N PHE A 31 -4.51 -6.68 -2.62
CA PHE A 31 -5.34 -6.71 -3.84
C PHE A 31 -5.17 -8.02 -4.61
N VAL A 32 -3.94 -8.52 -4.70
CA VAL A 32 -3.65 -9.80 -5.36
C VAL A 32 -4.14 -11.00 -4.55
N LYS A 33 -4.30 -10.85 -3.23
CA LYS A 33 -4.91 -11.86 -2.35
C LYS A 33 -6.44 -11.85 -2.42
N GLU A 34 -7.02 -11.15 -3.41
CA GLU A 34 -8.47 -10.99 -3.63
C GLU A 34 -9.20 -10.25 -2.49
N ASP A 35 -8.46 -9.61 -1.59
CA ASP A 35 -9.01 -8.81 -0.49
C ASP A 35 -9.07 -7.32 -0.90
N HIS A 36 -10.00 -7.01 -1.78
CA HIS A 36 -10.11 -5.67 -2.36
C HIS A 36 -10.53 -4.60 -1.36
N GLU A 37 -11.34 -4.95 -0.34
CA GLU A 37 -11.74 -4.01 0.71
C GLU A 37 -10.53 -3.49 1.48
N LYS A 38 -9.67 -4.42 1.92
CA LYS A 38 -8.49 -4.07 2.68
C LYS A 38 -7.42 -3.38 1.83
N ALA A 39 -7.31 -3.72 0.54
CA ALA A 39 -6.46 -3.00 -0.40
C ALA A 39 -6.89 -1.52 -0.53
N ALA A 40 -8.19 -1.26 -0.66
CA ALA A 40 -8.73 0.10 -0.75
C ALA A 40 -8.49 0.91 0.52
N GLU A 41 -8.51 0.29 1.70
CA GLU A 41 -8.12 0.96 2.96
C GLU A 41 -6.66 1.43 2.92
N PHE A 42 -5.75 0.59 2.46
CA PHE A 42 -4.32 0.96 2.35
C PHE A 42 -4.08 2.09 1.35
N TYR A 43 -4.77 2.10 0.20
CA TYR A 43 -4.66 3.21 -0.75
C TYR A 43 -5.25 4.50 -0.19
N LYS A 44 -6.38 4.44 0.53
CA LYS A 44 -6.93 5.61 1.22
C LYS A 44 -5.96 6.13 2.28
N GLU A 45 -5.30 5.25 3.02
CA GLU A 45 -4.30 5.64 4.01
C GLU A 45 -3.08 6.30 3.34
N ALA A 46 -2.61 5.75 2.21
CA ALA A 46 -1.56 6.37 1.41
C ALA A 46 -1.94 7.79 0.96
N LEU A 47 -3.19 7.98 0.49
CA LEU A 47 -3.71 9.30 0.08
C LEU A 47 -3.90 10.28 1.24
N ARG A 48 -4.16 9.77 2.45
CA ARG A 48 -4.22 10.62 3.65
C ARG A 48 -2.85 11.13 4.07
N ASN A 49 -1.80 10.34 3.83
CA ASN A 49 -0.42 10.72 4.13
C ASN A 49 0.20 11.58 3.01
N ASP A 50 -0.05 11.22 1.75
CA ASP A 50 0.32 11.99 0.58
C ASP A 50 -0.88 12.07 -0.38
N SER A 51 -1.56 13.21 -0.32
CA SER A 51 -2.72 13.50 -1.16
C SER A 51 -2.38 13.65 -2.65
N SER A 52 -1.10 13.73 -2.99
CA SER A 52 -0.60 13.77 -4.37
C SER A 52 -0.15 12.40 -4.89
N CYS A 53 -0.28 11.33 -4.09
CA CYS A 53 0.11 9.99 -4.47
C CYS A 53 -0.75 9.45 -5.62
N THR A 54 -0.26 9.63 -6.85
CA THR A 54 -0.93 9.19 -8.08
C THR A 54 -1.05 7.67 -8.16
N GLU A 55 -0.09 6.93 -7.62
CA GLU A 55 -0.15 5.46 -7.56
C GLU A 55 -1.30 4.98 -6.68
N ALA A 56 -1.56 5.63 -5.54
CA ALA A 56 -2.70 5.29 -4.69
C ALA A 56 -4.03 5.66 -5.34
N LEU A 57 -4.09 6.79 -6.07
CA LEU A 57 -5.29 7.17 -6.85
C LEU A 57 -5.57 6.20 -8.00
N TYR A 58 -4.52 5.69 -8.65
CA TYR A 58 -4.67 4.77 -9.78
C TYR A 58 -5.18 3.39 -9.36
N ASN A 59 -4.78 2.93 -8.16
CA ASN A 59 -5.12 1.60 -7.65
C ASN A 59 -6.37 1.57 -6.76
N LEU A 60 -6.97 2.72 -6.42
CA LEU A 60 -8.23 2.85 -5.67
C LEU A 60 -9.46 2.61 -6.57
#